data_AF-A0A081EWK7-F1
#
_entry.id   AF-A0A081EWK7-F1
#
_cell.length_a   1.000
_cell.length_b   1.000
_cell.length_c   1.000
_cell.angle_alpha   90.00
_cell.angle_beta   90.00
_cell.angle_gamma   90.00
#
_symmetry.space_group_name_H-M   'P 1'
#
loop_
_entity.id
_entity.type
_entity.pdbx_description
1 polymer ?
#
loop_
_entity_poly.entity_id
_entity_poly.type
_entity_poly.pdbx_seq_one_letter_code
_entity_poly.pdbx_strand_id
1 'polypeptide(L)'
;MYDLTGFQRDLLYVIAGLDEPHGLAIKEELEDYYEKEIHHGRLYPNLDTLVEKGLVEKGQRDRRTNYYTLTRRGRREIDARTEWESQYVDH
;
A
#
# COMPACT_ATOMS: atom_id res chain seq x y z
N MET A 1 -11.24 -1.13 6.85
CA MET A 1 -10.72 -0.46 5.63
C MET A 1 -11.77 0.36 4.84
N TYR A 2 -12.83 0.89 5.47
CA TYR A 2 -13.94 1.54 4.76
C TYR A 2 -13.61 2.93 4.17
N ASP A 3 -12.61 3.62 4.72
CA ASP A 3 -12.23 4.99 4.32
C ASP A 3 -11.03 5.04 3.36
N LEU A 4 -10.72 3.93 2.68
CA LEU A 4 -9.67 3.86 1.68
C LEU A 4 -10.25 3.72 0.29
N THR A 5 -9.64 4.39 -0.68
CA THR A 5 -9.93 4.12 -2.09
C THR A 5 -9.39 2.74 -2.49
N GLY A 6 -9.89 2.16 -3.58
CA GLY A 6 -9.35 0.90 -4.10
C GLY A 6 -7.84 0.97 -4.33
N PHE A 7 -7.35 2.08 -4.88
CA PHE A 7 -5.93 2.30 -5.11
C PHE A 7 -5.10 2.35 -3.81
N GLN A 8 -5.64 2.96 -2.74
CA GLN A 8 -4.98 2.99 -1.43
C GLN A 8 -4.95 1.62 -0.75
N ARG A 9 -6.01 0.82 -0.92
CA ARG A 9 -6.01 -0.56 -0.46
C ARG A 9 -4.97 -1.39 -1.21
N ASP A 10 -4.92 -1.27 -2.54
CA ASP A 10 -3.99 -2.05 -3.35
C ASP A 10 -2.53 -1.67 -3.02
N LEU A 11 -2.26 -0.39 -2.72
CA LEU A 11 -0.99 0.05 -2.14
C LEU A 11 -0.65 -0.65 -0.82
N LEU A 12 -1.60 -0.80 0.10
CA LEU A 12 -1.36 -1.52 1.35
C LEU A 12 -0.98 -2.98 1.10
N TYR A 13 -1.66 -3.66 0.18
CA TYR A 13 -1.35 -5.05 -0.15
C TYR A 13 0.02 -5.20 -0.80
N VAL A 14 0.37 -4.33 -1.76
CA VAL A 14 1.70 -4.35 -2.39
C VAL A 14 2.79 -4.10 -1.35
N ILE A 15 2.63 -3.10 -0.47
CA ILE A 15 3.59 -2.85 0.62
C ILE A 15 3.67 -4.04 1.59
N ALA A 16 2.57 -4.75 1.83
CA ALA A 16 2.56 -5.95 2.69
C ALA A 16 3.36 -7.11 2.11
N GLY A 17 3.32 -7.27 0.78
CA GLY A 17 3.97 -8.37 0.05
C GLY A 17 5.45 -8.15 -0.24
N LEU A 18 5.94 -6.93 -0.07
CA LEU A 18 7.34 -6.55 -0.33
C LEU A 18 8.10 -6.26 0.97
N ASP A 19 9.42 -6.44 0.94
CA ASP A 19 10.30 -6.13 2.06
C ASP A 19 10.88 -4.71 1.94
N GLU A 20 10.39 -3.79 2.77
CA GLU A 20 10.75 -2.36 2.80
C GLU A 20 10.87 -1.69 1.41
N PRO A 21 9.85 -1.80 0.54
CA PRO A 21 9.94 -1.32 -0.83
C PRO A 21 10.10 0.20 -0.89
N HIS A 22 10.91 0.67 -1.85
CA HIS A 22 10.93 2.08 -2.21
C HIS A 22 9.78 2.43 -3.16
N GLY A 23 9.47 3.72 -3.27
CA GLY A 23 8.34 4.21 -4.09
C GLY A 23 8.34 3.70 -5.53
N LEU A 24 9.51 3.56 -6.17
CA LEU A 24 9.60 3.02 -7.53
C LEU A 24 9.21 1.52 -7.63
N ALA A 25 9.56 0.68 -6.65
CA ALA A 25 9.21 -0.74 -6.67
C ALA A 25 7.70 -0.92 -6.49
N ILE A 26 7.09 -0.15 -5.59
CA ILE A 26 5.63 -0.10 -5.42
C ILE A 26 4.94 0.33 -6.72
N LYS A 27 5.53 1.32 -7.42
CA LYS A 27 5.03 1.81 -8.69
C LYS A 27 5.04 0.70 -9.74
N GLU A 28 6.16 0.02 -9.92
CA GLU A 28 6.35 -1.04 -10.90
C GLU A 28 5.35 -2.19 -10.70
N GLU A 29 5.17 -2.67 -9.46
CA GLU A 29 4.18 -3.71 -9.14
C GLU A 29 2.73 -3.29 -9.48
N LEU A 30 2.36 -2.04 -9.18
CA LEU A 30 1.02 -1.57 -9.50
C LEU A 30 0.83 -1.27 -11.00
N GLU A 31 1.87 -0.82 -11.70
CA GLU A 31 1.81 -0.63 -13.16
C GLU A 31 1.64 -1.96 -13.89
N ASP A 32 2.33 -3.01 -13.43
CA ASP A 32 2.15 -4.38 -13.92
C ASP A 32 0.73 -4.86 -13.66
N TYR A 33 0.25 -4.76 -12.42
CA TYR A 33 -1.11 -5.19 -12.05
C TYR A 33 -2.22 -4.46 -12.82
N TYR A 34 -2.10 -3.14 -13.02
CA TYR A 34 -3.11 -2.37 -13.76
C TYR A 34 -2.88 -2.35 -15.28
N GLU A 35 -1.80 -2.95 -15.76
CA GLU A 35 -1.31 -2.90 -17.15
C GLU A 35 -1.26 -1.46 -17.71
N LYS A 36 -0.97 -0.48 -16.85
CA LYS A 36 -1.08 0.95 -17.15
C LYS A 36 -0.06 1.76 -16.38
N GLU A 37 0.43 2.82 -17.02
CA GLU A 37 1.32 3.78 -16.36
C GLU A 37 0.63 4.50 -15.20
N ILE A 38 1.33 4.59 -14.07
CA ILE A 38 0.89 5.30 -12.86
C ILE A 38 1.72 6.56 -12.70
N HIS A 39 1.08 7.70 -12.88
CA HIS A 39 1.75 8.97 -12.66
C HIS A 39 2.14 9.16 -11.18
N HIS A 40 3.29 9.79 -10.95
CA HIS A 40 3.80 10.12 -9.61
C HIS A 40 2.80 10.93 -8.78
N GLY A 41 2.04 11.84 -9.41
CA GLY A 41 0.99 12.63 -8.78
C GLY A 41 -0.22 11.82 -8.30
N ARG A 42 -0.33 10.54 -8.70
CA ARG A 42 -1.29 9.59 -8.13
C ARG A 42 -0.66 8.74 -7.05
N LEU A 43 0.57 8.27 -7.25
CA LEU A 43 1.25 7.37 -6.31
C LEU A 43 1.55 8.05 -4.97
N TYR A 44 2.34 9.13 -5.00
CA TYR A 44 2.89 9.71 -3.77
C TYR A 44 1.83 10.34 -2.87
N PRO A 45 0.82 11.09 -3.38
CA PRO A 45 -0.24 11.59 -2.51
C PRO A 45 -1.03 10.49 -1.80
N ASN A 46 -1.19 9.33 -2.44
CA ASN A 46 -1.84 8.18 -1.79
C ASN A 46 -0.94 7.51 -0.75
N LEU A 47 0.37 7.40 -1.00
CA LEU A 47 1.34 6.95 0.00
C LEU A 47 1.37 7.89 1.22
N ASP A 48 1.43 9.20 0.98
CA ASP A 48 1.42 10.20 2.05
C ASP A 48 0.09 10.14 2.84
N THR A 49 -1.06 9.94 2.17
CA THR A 49 -2.34 9.72 2.85
C THR A 49 -2.32 8.48 3.76
N LEU A 50 -1.72 7.37 3.31
CA LEU A 50 -1.61 6.14 4.12
C LEU A 50 -0.69 6.34 5.32
N VAL A 51 0.36 7.16 5.17
CA VAL A 51 1.26 7.56 6.25
C VAL A 51 0.54 8.44 7.26
N GLU A 52 -0.19 9.46 6.81
CA GLU A 52 -1.01 10.34 7.67
C GLU A 52 -2.08 9.57 8.45
N LYS A 53 -2.69 8.55 7.83
CA LYS A 53 -3.63 7.63 8.48
C LYS A 53 -2.94 6.65 9.45
N GLY A 54 -1.61 6.61 9.50
CA GLY A 54 -0.82 5.72 10.36
C GLY A 54 -0.92 4.24 9.97
N LEU A 55 -1.21 3.95 8.70
CA LEU A 55 -1.28 2.59 8.17
C LEU A 55 0.06 2.14 7.60
N VAL A 56 0.83 3.10 7.09
CA VAL A 56 2.18 2.92 6.54
C VAL A 56 3.14 3.83 7.32
N GLU A 57 4.34 3.33 7.57
CA GLU A 57 5.47 4.14 8.01
C GLU A 57 6.37 4.44 6.82
N LYS A 58 6.87 5.67 6.74
CA LYS A 58 7.81 6.13 5.74
C LYS A 58 9.17 6.30 6.39
N GLY A 59 10.12 5.46 5.99
CA GLY A 59 11.50 5.57 6.39
C GLY A 59 12.37 6.13 5.28
N GLN A 60 13.54 6.64 5.64
CA GLN A 60 14.50 7.22 4.70
C GLN A 60 15.70 6.29 4.55
N ARG A 61 15.93 5.78 3.34
CA ARG A 61 17.12 4.97 3.01
C ARG A 61 18.32 5.85 2.70
N ASP A 62 18.08 6.92 1.95
CA ASP A 62 19.07 7.95 1.62
C ASP A 62 18.39 9.31 1.36
N ARG A 63 19.15 10.33 0.93
CA ARG A 63 18.62 11.69 0.69
C ARG A 63 17.47 11.78 -0.33
N ARG A 64 17.32 10.78 -1.20
CA ARG A 64 16.36 10.75 -2.32
C ARG A 64 15.42 9.55 -2.28
N THR A 65 15.79 8.47 -1.58
CA THR A 65 15.03 7.22 -1.53
C THR A 65 14.34 7.03 -0.19
N ASN A 66 13.01 7.00 -0.22
CA ASN A 66 12.19 6.57 0.93
C ASN A 66 11.78 5.11 0.74
N TYR A 67 11.70 4.38 1.84
CA TYR A 67 11.08 3.06 1.92
C TYR A 67 9.77 3.14 2.71
N TYR A 68 8.87 2.20 2.45
CA TYR A 68 7.54 2.16 3.07
C TYR A 68 7.31 0.80 3.71
N THR A 69 6.78 0.79 4.93
CA THR A 69 6.49 -0.44 5.67
C THR A 69 5.12 -0.36 6.30
N LEU A 70 4.44 -1.50 6.47
CA LEU A 70 3.18 -1.52 7.20
C LEU A 70 3.41 -1.31 8.69
N THR A 71 2.61 -0.42 9.27
CA THR A 71 2.51 -0.33 10.73
C THR A 71 1.72 -1.53 11.26
N ARG A 72 1.74 -1.74 12.59
CA ARG A 72 0.85 -2.71 13.24
C ARG A 72 -0.62 -2.43 12.95
N ARG A 73 -1.01 -1.16 12.81
CA ARG A 73 -2.38 -0.78 12.46
C ARG A 73 -2.68 -1.17 11.01
N GLY A 74 -1.77 -0.90 10.08
CA GLY A 74 -1.90 -1.29 8.67
C GLY A 74 -2.10 -2.81 8.50
N ARG A 75 -1.32 -3.62 9.22
CA ARG A 75 -1.48 -5.08 9.22
C ARG A 75 -2.85 -5.53 9.70
N ARG A 76 -3.34 -4.99 10.82
CA ARG A 76 -4.70 -5.30 11.31
C ARG A 76 -5.81 -4.94 10.33
N GLU A 77 -5.66 -3.85 9.58
CA GLU A 77 -6.65 -3.48 8.55
C GLU A 77 -6.68 -4.49 7.40
N ILE A 78 -5.52 -5.03 7.01
CA ILE A 78 -5.43 -6.12 6.04
C ILE A 78 -6.07 -7.38 6.60
N ASP A 79 -5.72 -7.79 7.83
CA ASP A 79 -6.25 -9.01 8.45
C ASP A 79 -7.78 -8.96 8.54
N ALA A 80 -8.33 -7.85 9.03
CA ALA A 80 -9.79 -7.65 9.11
C ALA A 80 -10.46 -7.64 7.74
N ARG A 81 -9.76 -7.17 6.71
CA ARG A 81 -10.26 -7.19 5.33
C ARG A 81 -10.27 -8.61 4.77
N THR A 82 -9.21 -9.38 4.97
CA THR A 82 -9.12 -10.79 4.56
C THR A 82 -10.19 -11.63 5.25
N GLU A 83 -10.39 -11.45 6.56
CA GLU A 83 -11.46 -12.13 7.30
C GLU A 83 -12.85 -11.80 6.70
N TRP A 84 -13.11 -10.53 6.38
CA TRP A 84 -14.36 -10.15 5.71
C TRP A 84 -14.49 -10.77 4.31
N GLU A 85 -13.43 -10.78 3.49
CA GLU A 85 -13.45 -11.36 2.14
C GLU A 85 -13.72 -12.88 2.18
N SER A 86 -13.10 -13.60 3.12
CA SER A 86 -13.26 -15.05 3.30
C SER A 86 -14.71 -15.49 3.46
N GLN A 87 -15.58 -14.64 4.05
CA GLN A 87 -17.00 -14.93 4.23
C GLN A 87 -17.78 -15.05 2.91
N TYR A 88 -17.21 -14.56 1.81
CA TYR A 88 -17.87 -14.50 0.51
C TYR A 88 -17.16 -15.28 -0.59
N VAL A 89 -15.84 -15.51 -0.46
CA VAL A 89 -15.03 -16.15 -1.53
C VAL A 89 -14.65 -17.60 -1.23
N ASP A 90 -14.60 -17.98 0.05
CA ASP A 90 -14.30 -19.35 0.44
C ASP A 90 -15.62 -20.15 0.45
N HIS A 91 -15.85 -20.88 -0.64
CA HIS A 91 -16.96 -21.84 -0.81
C HIS A 91 -16.43 -23.26 -0.98
#